data_AF-A0A810E245-F1
#
_entry.id   AF-A0A810E245-F1
#
_cell.length_a   1.000
_cell.length_b   1.000
_cell.length_c   1.000
_cell.angle_alpha   90.00
_cell.angle_beta   90.00
_cell.angle_gamma   90.00
#
_symmetry.space_group_name_H-M   'P 1'
#
loop_
_entity.id
_entity.type
_entity.pdbx_description
1 polymer ?
#
loop_
_entity_poly.entity_id
_entity_poly.type
_entity_poly.pdbx_seq_one_letter_code
_entity_poly.pdbx_strand_id
1 'polypeptide(L)'
;MIGRFNRTPTEQELERFLSTEGVKALAVKNYKDHAIILGDASVYTLSITADNEFQYVGSSWSGGPDRIDITAATQKTPFVGVIIHRDDVLEQGNKMKITFEDGNSVEESMNHEKAYIVDHPLEKLTNSSKAIVEVFNDEAK
;
A
#
# COMPACT_ATOMS: atom_id res chain seq x y z
N MET A 1 -25.63 -4.73 -2.71
CA MET A 1 -25.41 -5.15 -1.31
C MET A 1 -23.96 -5.61 -1.25
N ILE A 2 -23.08 -4.87 -0.58
CA ILE A 2 -21.66 -5.24 -0.48
C ILE A 2 -21.57 -6.38 0.54
N GLY A 3 -21.04 -7.54 0.15
CA GLY A 3 -20.91 -8.69 1.02
C GLY A 3 -20.07 -8.33 2.25
N ARG A 4 -20.48 -8.79 3.44
CA ARG A 4 -19.65 -8.62 4.65
C ARG A 4 -18.39 -9.46 4.48
N PHE A 5 -17.24 -8.80 4.42
CA PHE A 5 -15.93 -9.45 4.40
C PHE A 5 -15.75 -10.30 5.67
N ASN A 6 -15.16 -11.48 5.51
CA ASN A 6 -15.07 -12.51 6.55
C ASN A 6 -13.62 -12.84 6.90
N ARG A 7 -12.78 -13.12 5.89
CA ARG A 7 -11.38 -13.49 6.07
C ARG A 7 -10.48 -12.90 4.99
N THR A 8 -9.21 -12.75 5.33
CA THR A 8 -8.14 -12.53 4.37
C THR A 8 -8.01 -13.72 3.42
N PRO A 9 -7.74 -13.47 2.12
CA PRO A 9 -7.45 -14.55 1.18
C PRO A 9 -6.22 -15.35 1.61
N THR A 10 -6.21 -16.63 1.30
CA THR A 10 -5.02 -17.49 1.45
C THR A 10 -3.95 -17.12 0.43
N GLU A 11 -2.71 -17.54 0.67
CA GLU A 11 -1.60 -17.31 -0.25
C GLU A 11 -1.90 -17.82 -1.66
N GLN A 12 -2.48 -19.02 -1.80
CA GLN A 12 -2.87 -19.58 -3.11
C GLN A 12 -3.95 -18.75 -3.82
N GLU A 13 -4.92 -18.20 -3.07
CA GLU A 13 -5.94 -17.31 -3.63
C GLU A 13 -5.33 -15.98 -4.08
N LEU A 14 -4.37 -15.44 -3.32
CA LEU A 14 -3.63 -14.23 -3.70
C LEU A 14 -2.78 -14.46 -4.95
N GLU A 15 -2.00 -15.54 -5.01
CA GLU A 15 -1.18 -15.90 -6.18
C GLU A 15 -2.03 -16.08 -7.44
N ARG A 16 -3.18 -16.76 -7.32
CA ARG A 16 -4.11 -16.91 -8.42
C ARG A 16 -4.61 -15.56 -8.92
N PHE A 17 -4.94 -14.64 -8.02
CA PHE A 17 -5.35 -13.29 -8.38
C PHE A 17 -4.23 -12.54 -9.12
N LEU A 18 -3.03 -12.51 -8.55
CA LEU A 18 -1.87 -11.83 -9.14
C LEU A 18 -1.58 -12.36 -10.56
N SER A 19 -1.66 -13.68 -10.75
CA SER A 19 -1.50 -14.29 -12.07
C SER A 19 -2.65 -13.98 -13.03
N THR A 20 -3.89 -13.91 -12.55
CA THR A 20 -5.07 -13.69 -13.40
C THR A 20 -5.14 -12.24 -13.88
N GLU A 21 -4.88 -11.29 -12.99
CA GLU A 21 -4.91 -9.86 -13.30
C GLU A 21 -3.59 -9.35 -13.90
N GLY A 22 -2.56 -10.20 -13.96
CA GLY A 22 -1.22 -9.82 -14.47
C GLY A 22 -0.52 -8.79 -13.59
N VAL A 23 -0.81 -8.78 -12.29
CA VAL A 23 -0.27 -7.83 -11.31
C VAL A 23 0.99 -8.39 -10.68
N LYS A 24 2.10 -7.65 -10.76
CA LYS A 24 3.28 -7.91 -9.95
C LYS A 24 3.15 -7.18 -8.61
N ALA A 25 3.02 -7.92 -7.52
CA ALA A 25 3.02 -7.33 -6.18
C ALA A 25 4.40 -6.78 -5.83
N LEU A 26 4.44 -5.51 -5.42
CA LEU A 26 5.61 -4.85 -4.83
C LEU A 26 5.56 -4.91 -3.29
N ALA A 27 4.36 -4.79 -2.71
CA ALA A 27 4.14 -4.97 -1.29
C ALA A 27 2.77 -5.64 -1.05
N VAL A 28 2.72 -6.49 -0.04
CA VAL A 28 1.48 -7.15 0.42
C VAL A 28 1.39 -7.02 1.92
N LYS A 29 0.22 -6.58 2.42
CA LYS A 29 -0.06 -6.53 3.86
C LYS A 29 -1.36 -7.26 4.15
N ASN A 30 -1.25 -8.30 4.98
CA ASN A 30 -2.37 -9.12 5.40
C ASN A 30 -2.95 -8.58 6.71
N TYR A 31 -4.26 -8.35 6.71
CA TYR A 31 -5.03 -8.07 7.91
C TYR A 31 -5.79 -9.34 8.30
N LYS A 32 -6.74 -9.22 9.22
CA LYS A 32 -7.59 -10.35 9.65
C LYS A 32 -8.64 -10.72 8.60
N ASP A 33 -9.19 -9.73 7.92
CA ASP A 33 -10.39 -9.86 7.08
C ASP A 33 -10.18 -9.41 5.62
N HIS A 34 -8.97 -8.94 5.27
CA HIS A 34 -8.58 -8.55 3.92
C HIS A 34 -7.05 -8.51 3.77
N ALA A 35 -6.59 -8.42 2.52
CA ALA A 35 -5.21 -8.10 2.17
C ALA A 35 -5.19 -6.82 1.34
N ILE A 36 -4.10 -6.06 1.48
CA ILE A 36 -3.78 -4.93 0.60
C ILE A 36 -2.57 -5.33 -0.25
N ILE A 37 -2.64 -5.07 -1.55
CA ILE A 37 -1.56 -5.27 -2.50
C ILE A 37 -1.25 -3.95 -3.19
N LEU A 38 0.03 -3.56 -3.15
CA LEU A 38 0.56 -2.52 -4.03
C LEU A 38 1.28 -3.20 -5.19
N GLY A 39 0.88 -2.84 -6.41
CA GLY A 39 1.63 -3.11 -7.64
C GLY A 39 2.26 -1.82 -8.15
N ASP A 40 2.98 -1.91 -9.27
CA ASP A 40 3.78 -0.79 -9.81
C ASP A 40 2.97 0.47 -10.11
N ALA A 41 1.70 0.36 -10.50
CA ALA A 41 0.81 1.51 -10.67
C ALA A 41 -0.63 1.17 -10.27
N SER A 42 -0.77 0.38 -9.22
CA SER A 42 -2.07 -0.16 -8.80
C SER A 42 -2.12 -0.45 -7.32
N VAL A 43 -3.30 -0.30 -6.73
CA VAL A 43 -3.59 -0.78 -5.37
C VAL A 43 -4.84 -1.65 -5.40
N TYR A 44 -4.82 -2.74 -4.64
CA TYR A 44 -5.96 -3.64 -4.50
C TYR A 44 -6.23 -3.94 -3.03
N THR A 45 -7.51 -3.99 -2.67
CA THR A 45 -8.00 -4.56 -1.42
C THR A 45 -8.75 -5.84 -1.76
N LEU A 46 -8.30 -6.97 -1.22
CA LEU A 46 -8.82 -8.30 -1.52
C LEU A 46 -9.35 -8.95 -0.26
N SER A 47 -10.41 -9.72 -0.39
CA SER A 47 -11.12 -10.29 0.74
C SER A 47 -11.95 -11.49 0.32
N ILE A 48 -12.32 -12.31 1.30
CA ILE A 48 -13.28 -13.38 1.10
C ILE A 48 -14.55 -13.04 1.88
N THR A 49 -15.70 -13.12 1.22
CA THR A 49 -17.00 -12.83 1.82
C THR A 49 -17.43 -13.92 2.81
N ALA A 50 -18.49 -13.65 3.58
CA ALA A 50 -19.12 -14.66 4.43
C ALA A 50 -19.56 -15.91 3.67
N ASP A 51 -19.93 -15.76 2.38
CA ASP A 51 -20.34 -16.86 1.50
C ASP A 51 -19.14 -17.57 0.84
N ASN A 52 -17.92 -17.30 1.31
CA ASN A 52 -16.65 -17.82 0.80
C ASN A 52 -16.38 -17.46 -0.67
N GLU A 53 -16.88 -16.30 -1.12
CA GLU A 53 -16.59 -15.75 -2.45
C GLU A 53 -15.41 -14.79 -2.40
N PHE A 54 -14.55 -14.86 -3.42
CA PHE A 54 -13.45 -13.92 -3.60
C PHE A 54 -13.96 -12.57 -4.09
N GLN A 55 -13.56 -11.49 -3.43
CA GLN A 55 -13.87 -10.12 -3.83
C GLN A 55 -12.64 -9.23 -3.76
N TYR A 56 -12.53 -8.33 -4.74
CA TYR A 56 -11.52 -7.30 -4.73
C TYR A 56 -12.07 -5.97 -5.21
N VAL A 57 -11.47 -4.90 -4.70
CA VAL A 57 -11.60 -3.55 -5.23
C VAL A 57 -10.20 -3.04 -5.49
N GLY A 58 -9.99 -2.44 -6.65
CA GLY A 58 -8.70 -1.87 -7.00
C GLY A 58 -8.81 -0.55 -7.70
N SER A 59 -7.67 0.11 -7.82
CA SER A 59 -7.49 1.31 -8.62
C SER A 59 -6.13 1.23 -9.26
N SER A 60 -6.05 1.61 -10.53
CA SER A 60 -4.82 1.71 -11.30
C SER A 60 -4.69 3.11 -11.86
N TRP A 61 -3.46 3.57 -12.01
CA TRP A 61 -3.17 4.87 -12.59
C TRP A 61 -2.03 4.77 -13.60
N SER A 62 -1.80 5.85 -14.31
CA SER A 62 -0.70 5.94 -15.27
C SER A 62 0.48 6.70 -14.68
N GLY A 63 1.68 6.40 -15.18
CA GLY A 63 2.68 7.42 -15.43
C GLY A 63 4.11 6.90 -15.42
N GLY A 64 5.05 7.76 -15.01
CA GLY A 64 6.46 7.67 -15.44
C GLY A 64 7.42 7.02 -14.42
N PRO A 65 8.64 6.69 -14.87
CA PRO A 65 9.65 5.98 -14.09
C PRO A 65 10.29 6.81 -12.97
N ASP A 66 10.21 8.14 -13.00
CA ASP A 66 10.95 9.01 -12.07
C ASP A 66 10.01 9.75 -11.10
N ARG A 67 9.31 8.99 -10.25
CA ARG A 67 8.36 9.56 -9.27
C ARG A 67 8.25 8.75 -7.99
N ILE A 68 7.53 9.33 -7.04
CA ILE A 68 6.98 8.64 -5.87
C ILE A 68 5.47 8.74 -5.96
N ASP A 69 4.78 7.61 -6.00
CA ASP A 69 3.33 7.54 -6.00
C ASP A 69 2.82 7.35 -4.57
N ILE A 70 1.81 8.13 -4.20
CA ILE A 70 1.13 8.06 -2.90
C ILE A 70 -0.34 7.74 -3.15
N THR A 71 -0.81 6.65 -2.57
CA THR A 71 -2.18 6.16 -2.75
C THR A 71 -2.82 5.83 -1.40
N ALA A 72 -4.14 5.74 -1.40
CA ALA A 72 -4.92 5.29 -0.25
C ALA A 72 -6.18 4.61 -0.79
N ALA A 73 -6.57 3.47 -0.20
CA ALA A 73 -7.87 2.88 -0.45
C ALA A 73 -8.77 3.02 0.77
N THR A 74 -10.05 3.33 0.54
CA THR A 74 -10.97 3.86 1.55
C THR A 74 -11.83 2.81 2.25
N GLN A 75 -11.60 1.51 2.03
CA GLN A 75 -12.65 0.53 2.29
C GLN A 75 -12.74 -0.01 3.72
N LYS A 76 -11.64 -0.08 4.50
CA LYS A 76 -11.70 -0.57 5.89
C LYS A 76 -10.57 -0.08 6.78
N THR A 77 -9.33 -0.49 6.48
CA THR A 77 -8.15 -0.04 7.20
C THR A 77 -7.62 1.19 6.50
N PRO A 78 -7.57 2.35 7.16
CA PRO A 78 -6.95 3.51 6.57
C PRO A 78 -5.44 3.32 6.52
N PHE A 79 -4.89 3.43 5.32
CA PHE A 79 -3.46 3.33 5.06
C PHE A 79 -3.05 4.38 4.03
N VAL A 80 -1.75 4.60 3.96
CA VAL A 80 -1.10 5.24 2.82
C VAL A 80 -0.18 4.18 2.18
N GLY A 81 -0.38 3.95 0.89
CA GLY A 81 0.54 3.21 0.05
C GLY A 81 1.55 4.17 -0.55
N VAL A 82 2.84 3.86 -0.44
CA VAL A 82 3.92 4.61 -1.07
C VAL A 82 4.62 3.68 -2.05
N ILE A 83 4.83 4.12 -3.30
CA ILE A 83 5.62 3.40 -4.30
C ILE A 83 6.70 4.34 -4.82
N ILE A 84 7.95 3.91 -4.74
CA ILE A 84 9.13 4.69 -5.10
C ILE A 84 9.72 4.10 -6.37
N HIS A 85 9.64 4.86 -7.47
CA HIS A 85 10.23 4.48 -8.75
C HIS A 85 11.62 5.10 -8.98
N ARG A 86 11.93 6.17 -8.26
CA ARG A 86 13.21 6.87 -8.30
C ARG A 86 14.34 6.02 -7.70
N ASP A 87 15.23 5.52 -8.54
CA ASP A 87 16.36 4.69 -8.13
C ASP A 87 17.31 5.45 -7.18
N ASP A 88 17.52 6.75 -7.38
CA ASP A 88 18.37 7.57 -6.50
C ASP A 88 17.83 7.65 -5.06
N VAL A 89 16.50 7.71 -4.92
CA VAL A 89 15.82 7.69 -3.62
C VAL A 89 15.93 6.30 -2.96
N LEU A 90 15.85 5.22 -3.74
CA LEU A 90 15.98 3.85 -3.24
C LEU A 90 17.40 3.51 -2.79
N GLU A 91 18.40 4.05 -3.49
CA GLU A 91 19.82 3.80 -3.19
C GLU A 91 20.32 4.59 -1.98
N GLN A 92 19.80 5.80 -1.78
CA GLN A 92 20.29 6.72 -0.73
C GLN A 92 19.37 6.78 0.49
N GLY A 93 18.10 6.46 0.33
CA GLY A 93 17.09 6.56 1.37
C GLY A 93 17.21 5.42 2.39
N ASN A 94 17.42 5.79 3.66
CA ASN A 94 17.50 4.82 4.76
C ASN A 94 16.23 4.81 5.59
N LYS A 95 15.55 5.95 5.68
CA LYS A 95 14.35 6.15 6.50
C LYS A 95 13.32 6.97 5.75
N MET A 96 12.06 6.62 5.92
CA MET A 96 10.92 7.35 5.41
C MET A 96 10.03 7.79 6.57
N LYS A 97 9.55 9.03 6.53
CA LYS A 97 8.51 9.54 7.42
C LYS A 97 7.27 9.86 6.61
N ILE A 98 6.14 9.32 7.04
CA ILE A 98 4.84 9.57 6.45
C ILE A 98 4.05 10.40 7.44
N THR A 99 3.70 11.62 7.07
CA THR A 99 2.84 12.50 7.87
C THR A 99 1.44 12.53 7.25
N PHE A 100 0.44 12.18 8.05
CA PHE A 100 -0.97 12.16 7.65
C PHE A 100 -1.60 13.55 7.77
N GLU A 101 -2.79 13.74 7.20
CA GLU A 101 -3.53 15.02 7.21
C GLU A 101 -3.74 15.57 8.63
N ASP A 102 -3.92 14.69 9.62
CA ASP A 102 -4.17 15.09 11.01
C ASP A 102 -2.89 15.39 11.81
N GLY A 103 -1.74 15.39 11.15
CA GLY A 103 -0.43 15.70 11.73
C GLY A 103 0.26 14.52 12.41
N ASN A 104 -0.39 13.35 12.54
CA ASN A 104 0.30 12.16 13.01
C ASN A 104 1.33 11.70 11.98
N SER A 105 2.40 11.07 12.47
CA SER A 105 3.44 10.53 11.58
C SER A 105 3.88 9.13 11.97
N VAL A 106 4.22 8.34 10.97
CA VAL A 106 4.85 7.03 11.11
C VAL A 106 6.22 7.07 10.42
N GLU A 107 7.20 6.42 11.03
CA GLU A 107 8.55 6.29 10.50
C GLU A 107 8.80 4.84 10.10
N GLU A 108 9.33 4.63 8.91
CA GLU A 108 9.64 3.32 8.34
C GLU A 108 11.11 3.28 7.91
N SER A 109 11.78 2.15 8.15
CA SER A 109 13.09 1.89 7.54
C SER A 109 12.89 1.41 6.10
N MET A 110 13.63 1.99 5.15
CA MET A 110 13.39 1.71 3.73
C MET A 110 13.97 0.36 3.27
N ASN A 111 15.14 -0.05 3.76
CA ASN A 111 15.75 -1.35 3.41
C ASN A 111 15.83 -1.64 1.89
N HIS A 112 15.89 -0.60 1.04
CA HIS A 112 15.84 -0.68 -0.43
C HIS A 112 14.53 -1.26 -1.01
N GLU A 113 13.44 -1.30 -0.24
CA GLU A 113 12.12 -1.72 -0.74
C GLU A 113 11.48 -0.63 -1.62
N LYS A 114 10.76 -1.06 -2.66
CA LYS A 114 10.10 -0.14 -3.61
C LYS A 114 8.71 0.32 -3.17
N ALA A 115 8.05 -0.40 -2.27
CA ALA A 115 6.68 -0.11 -1.91
C ALA A 115 6.39 -0.39 -0.43
N TYR A 116 5.55 0.44 0.17
CA TYR A 116 5.24 0.39 1.61
C TYR A 116 3.74 0.60 1.83
N ILE A 117 3.16 -0.20 2.72
CA ILE A 117 1.76 -0.06 3.16
C ILE A 117 1.78 0.37 4.63
N VAL A 118 1.53 1.66 4.86
CA VAL A 118 1.66 2.29 6.18
C VAL A 118 0.28 2.58 6.74
N ASP A 119 -0.05 1.98 7.87
CA ASP A 119 -1.34 2.17 8.51
C ASP A 119 -1.40 3.54 9.20
N HIS A 120 -2.59 4.16 9.22
CA HIS A 120 -2.81 5.31 10.07
C HIS A 120 -2.72 4.88 11.55
N PRO A 121 -1.92 5.54 12.41
CA PRO A 121 -1.69 5.10 13.78
C PRO A 121 -2.95 5.12 14.67
N LEU A 122 -3.92 5.96 14.31
CA LEU A 122 -5.23 6.06 14.96
C LEU A 122 -6.39 5.47 14.13
N GLU A 123 -6.10 4.69 13.08
CA GLU A 123 -7.12 4.07 12.22
C GLU A 123 -8.17 5.06 11.66
N LYS A 124 -7.77 6.30 11.39
CA LYS A 124 -8.63 7.32 10.77
C LYS A 124 -8.47 7.33 9.27
N LEU A 125 -9.56 7.60 8.55
CA LEU A 125 -9.57 7.71 7.08
C LEU A 125 -8.39 8.55 6.57
N THR A 126 -7.67 8.00 5.60
CA THR A 126 -6.49 8.63 5.02
C THR A 126 -6.85 9.33 3.71
N ASN A 127 -6.17 10.45 3.46
CA ASN A 127 -6.25 11.19 2.20
C ASN A 127 -4.85 11.25 1.59
N SER A 128 -4.62 10.49 0.52
CA SER A 128 -3.32 10.41 -0.14
C SER A 128 -2.83 11.76 -0.67
N SER A 129 -3.73 12.62 -1.13
CA SER A 129 -3.38 13.96 -1.64
C SER A 129 -2.92 14.94 -0.55
N LYS A 130 -3.10 14.59 0.72
CA LYS A 130 -2.68 15.40 1.88
C LYS A 130 -1.59 14.72 2.71
N ALA A 131 -1.25 13.47 2.38
CA ALA A 131 -0.14 12.78 3.01
C ALA A 131 1.18 13.36 2.50
N ILE A 132 2.13 13.57 3.40
CA ILE A 132 3.48 14.04 3.08
C ILE A 132 4.44 12.89 3.32
N VAL A 133 5.26 12.58 2.33
CA VAL A 133 6.31 11.57 2.41
C VAL A 133 7.66 12.27 2.36
N GLU A 134 8.45 12.10 3.41
CA GLU A 134 9.82 12.61 3.52
C GLU A 134 10.77 11.41 3.56
N VAL A 135 11.78 11.39 2.71
CA VAL A 135 12.85 10.38 2.72
C VAL A 135 14.13 11.02 3.21
N PHE A 136 14.80 10.34 4.14
CA PHE A 136 16.04 10.79 4.76
C PHE A 136 17.15 9.81 4.41
N ASN A 137 18.31 10.36 4.05
CA ASN A 137 19.57 9.64 3.96
C ASN A 137 20.37 9.86 5.27
N ASP A 138 21.31 8.96 5.57
CA ASP A 138 22.20 9.13 6.73
C ASP A 138 23.38 10.10 6.43
N GLU A 139 23.26 10.99 5.45
CA GLU A 139 24.30 12.00 5.19
C GLU A 139 24.26 13.14 6.21
N ALA A 140 24.56 12.78 7.46
CA ALA A 140 25.15 13.67 8.44
C ALA A 140 26.63 13.29 8.59
N LYS A 141 27.46 13.71 7.63
CA LYS A 141 28.90 13.90 7.82
C LYS A 141 29.39 15.16 7.12
#